data_AF-A0A5B8C6E4-F1
#
_entry.id   AF-A0A5B8C6E4-F1
#
_cell.length_a   1.000
_cell.length_b   1.000
_cell.length_c   1.000
_cell.angle_alpha   90.00
_cell.angle_beta   90.00
_cell.angle_gamma   90.00
#
_symmetry.space_group_name_H-M   'P 1'
#
loop_
_entity.id
_entity.type
_entity.pdbx_description
1 polymer ?
#
loop_
_entity_poly.entity_id
_entity_poly.type
_entity_poly.pdbx_seq_one_letter_code
_entity_poly.pdbx_strand_id
1 'polypeptide(L)'
;MDDPRHVFLTAREVMARYGWGKTKGYQNLKDRRVVPPPVMTHPDRWRLDQLLAREERRMALAEVAVDTLVAPDREPTTVTDLLPQPKRRRRSA
;
A
#
# COMPACT_ATOMS: atom_id res chain seq x y z
N MET A 1 -12.61 -24.20 10.84
CA MET A 1 -12.05 -23.08 10.04
C MET A 1 -12.59 -21.82 10.70
N ASP A 2 -11.78 -21.13 11.48
CA ASP A 2 -12.23 -19.99 12.28
C ASP A 2 -12.66 -18.84 11.37
N ASP A 3 -13.90 -18.39 11.48
CA ASP A 3 -14.39 -17.22 10.74
C ASP A 3 -13.62 -15.97 11.21
N PRO A 4 -12.92 -15.26 10.31
CA PRO A 4 -12.12 -14.07 10.67
C PRO A 4 -12.93 -12.96 11.35
N ARG A 5 -14.26 -12.98 11.23
CA ARG A 5 -15.17 -12.05 11.94
C ARG A 5 -15.17 -12.25 13.45
N HIS A 6 -14.77 -13.43 13.94
CA HIS A 6 -14.69 -13.80 15.35
C HIS A 6 -13.25 -13.82 15.87
N VAL A 7 -12.27 -13.44 15.03
CA VAL A 7 -10.87 -13.33 15.42
C VAL A 7 -10.59 -11.91 15.90
N PHE A 8 -10.27 -11.80 17.18
CA PHE A 8 -9.97 -10.55 17.86
C PHE A 8 -8.50 -10.50 18.24
N LEU A 9 -7.77 -9.59 17.61
CA LEU A 9 -6.36 -9.33 17.88
C LEU A 9 -6.18 -8.35 19.02
N THR A 10 -5.21 -8.63 19.87
CA THR A 10 -4.66 -7.72 20.86
C THR A 10 -3.79 -6.65 20.22
N ALA A 11 -3.53 -5.56 20.95
CA ALA A 11 -2.61 -4.51 20.53
C ALA A 11 -1.25 -5.05 20.06
N ARG A 12 -0.70 -6.06 20.75
CA ARG A 12 0.60 -6.66 20.41
C ARG A 12 0.57 -7.39 19.07
N GLU A 13 -0.50 -8.12 18.79
CA GLU A 13 -0.66 -8.86 17.53
C GLU A 13 -0.87 -7.91 16.36
N VAL A 14 -1.64 -6.83 16.56
CA VAL A 14 -1.79 -5.77 15.55
C VAL A 14 -0.44 -5.09 15.27
N MET A 15 0.30 -4.72 16.31
CA MET A 15 1.64 -4.14 16.14
C MET A 15 2.60 -5.09 15.42
N ALA A 16 2.59 -6.38 15.75
CA ALA A 16 3.41 -7.39 15.09
C ALA A 16 3.06 -7.53 13.61
N ARG A 17 1.77 -7.54 13.26
CA ARG A 17 1.29 -7.61 11.88
C ARG A 17 1.84 -6.49 11.00
N TYR A 18 1.86 -5.27 11.53
CA TYR A 18 2.35 -4.10 10.78
C TYR A 18 3.86 -3.84 10.96
N GLY A 19 4.58 -4.70 11.70
CA GLY A 19 6.00 -4.51 11.99
C GLY A 19 6.29 -3.25 12.81
N TRP A 20 5.35 -2.80 13.66
CA TRP A 20 5.53 -1.61 14.49
C TRP A 20 6.27 -1.95 15.78
N GLY A 21 7.33 -1.19 16.08
CA GLY A 21 7.96 -1.21 17.40
C GLY A 21 7.01 -0.67 18.49
N LYS A 22 7.21 -1.06 19.75
CA LYS A 22 6.29 -0.76 20.87
C LYS A 22 5.81 0.70 20.91
N THR A 23 6.72 1.67 20.98
CA THR A 23 6.37 3.08 21.17
C THR A 23 5.56 3.64 20.00
N LYS A 24 6.02 3.40 18.76
CA LYS A 24 5.34 3.86 17.55
C LYS A 24 4.04 3.09 17.31
N GLY A 25 4.00 1.81 17.68
CA GLY A 25 2.82 0.97 17.55
C GLY A 25 1.67 1.45 18.42
N TYR A 26 1.91 1.79 19.69
CA TYR A 26 0.86 2.35 20.55
C TYR A 26 0.38 3.74 20.08
N GLN A 27 1.27 4.56 19.49
CA GLN A 27 0.84 5.82 18.86
C GLN A 27 -0.05 5.55 17.64
N ASN A 28 0.33 4.61 16.78
CA ASN A 28 -0.43 4.22 15.60
C ASN A 28 -1.79 3.58 15.96
N LEU A 29 -1.87 2.82 17.05
CA LEU A 29 -3.13 2.24 17.54
C LEU A 29 -4.12 3.31 18.02
N LYS A 30 -3.63 4.46 18.49
CA LYS A 30 -4.47 5.62 18.85
C LYS A 30 -4.91 6.41 17.62
N ASP A 31 -4.17 6.30 16.51
CA ASP A 31 -4.50 6.99 15.28
C ASP A 31 -5.53 6.21 14.44
N ARG A 32 -6.77 6.72 14.44
CA ARG A 32 -7.88 6.16 13.66
C ARG A 32 -7.66 6.26 12.14
N ARG A 33 -6.73 7.11 11.69
CA ARG A 33 -6.28 7.20 10.29
C ARG A 33 -5.33 6.07 9.90
N VAL A 34 -4.75 5.37 10.87
CA VAL A 34 -3.88 4.22 10.63
C VAL A 34 -4.63 2.91 10.86
N VAL A 35 -5.34 2.77 11.99
CA VAL A 35 -6.02 1.53 12.40
C VAL A 35 -7.51 1.78 12.62
N PRO A 36 -8.42 0.86 12.25
CA PRO A 36 -9.84 1.00 12.57
C PRO A 36 -10.04 1.07 14.09
N PRO A 37 -11.14 1.70 14.55
CA PRO A 37 -11.44 1.73 15.99
C PRO A 37 -11.56 0.31 16.54
N PRO A 38 -11.19 0.09 17.82
CA PRO A 38 -11.44 -1.19 18.48
C PRO A 38 -12.94 -1.47 18.54
N VAL A 39 -13.28 -2.74 18.71
CA VAL A 39 -14.67 -3.19 18.77
C VAL A 39 -15.29 -2.67 20.05
N MET A 40 -16.51 -2.14 20.00
CA MET A 40 -17.21 -1.59 21.18
C MET A 40 -17.32 -2.59 22.35
N THR A 41 -17.37 -3.89 22.06
CA THR A 41 -17.45 -4.95 23.09
C THR A 41 -16.13 -5.21 23.81
N HIS A 42 -14.99 -4.81 23.22
CA HIS A 42 -13.66 -5.04 23.78
C HIS A 42 -12.73 -3.83 23.50
N PRO A 43 -12.54 -2.92 24.47
CA PRO A 43 -11.86 -1.64 24.25
C PRO A 43 -10.40 -1.74 23.76
N ASP A 44 -9.77 -2.90 23.86
CA ASP A 44 -8.37 -3.14 23.45
C ASP A 44 -8.23 -4.26 22.40
N ARG A 45 -9.32 -4.58 21.69
CA ARG A 45 -9.29 -5.61 20.64
C ARG A 45 -9.75 -5.11 19.28
N TRP A 46 -9.04 -5.55 18.26
CA TRP A 46 -9.31 -5.25 16.86
C TRP A 46 -9.78 -6.51 16.16
N ARG A 47 -10.87 -6.43 15.40
CA ARG A 47 -11.29 -7.56 14.57
C ARG A 47 -10.41 -7.64 13.34
N LEU A 48 -9.97 -8.87 13.03
CA LEU A 48 -9.12 -9.14 11.88
C LEU A 48 -9.82 -8.76 10.56
N ASP A 49 -11.13 -8.99 10.45
CA ASP A 49 -11.91 -8.64 9.25
C ASP A 49 -11.85 -7.13 8.92
N GLN A 50 -11.94 -6.26 9.94
CA GLN A 50 -11.87 -4.82 9.77
C GLN A 50 -10.47 -4.35 9.37
N LEU A 51 -9.43 -5.00 9.89
CA LEU A 51 -8.05 -4.71 9.51
C LEU A 51 -7.83 -5.07 8.03
N LEU A 52 -8.24 -6.27 7.63
CA LEU A 52 -8.13 -6.72 6.24
C LEU A 52 -8.95 -5.85 5.27
N ALA A 53 -10.21 -5.57 5.59
CA ALA A 53 -11.07 -4.74 4.75
C ALA A 53 -10.56 -3.29 4.61
N ARG A 54 -9.72 -2.84 5.54
CA ARG A 54 -9.05 -1.54 5.45
C ARG A 54 -7.78 -1.61 4.62
N GLU A 55 -6.97 -2.64 4.82
CA GLU A 55 -5.77 -2.92 4.00
C GLU A 55 -6.17 -2.98 2.52
N GLU A 56 -7.21 -3.74 2.19
CA GLU A 56 -7.76 -3.85 0.84
C GLU A 56 -8.16 -2.49 0.25
N ARG A 57 -8.92 -1.69 1.01
CA ARG A 57 -9.32 -0.35 0.58
C ARG A 57 -8.14 0.58 0.32
N ARG A 58 -7.03 0.43 1.08
CA ARG A 58 -5.81 1.22 0.86
C ARG A 58 -5.05 0.76 -0.37
N MET A 59 -5.02 -0.54 -0.64
CA MET A 59 -4.42 -1.07 -1.87
C MET A 59 -5.21 -0.58 -3.08
N ALA A 60 -6.54 -0.72 -3.07
CA ALA A 60 -7.40 -0.23 -4.15
C ALA A 60 -7.23 1.29 -4.40
N LEU A 61 -7.13 2.10 -3.35
CA LEU A 61 -6.87 3.55 -3.50
C LEU A 61 -5.49 3.83 -4.10
N ALA A 62 -4.48 3.07 -3.69
CA ALA A 62 -3.12 3.21 -4.23
C ALA A 62 -3.05 2.77 -5.69
N GLU A 63 -3.76 1.71 -6.07
CA GLU A 63 -3.88 1.24 -7.46
C GLU A 63 -4.50 2.31 -8.35
N VAL A 64 -5.61 2.93 -7.91
CA VAL A 64 -6.24 4.04 -8.62
C VAL A 64 -5.30 5.25 -8.74
N ALA A 65 -4.56 5.57 -7.68
CA ALA A 65 -3.59 6.66 -7.72
C ALA A 65 -2.45 6.38 -8.72
N VAL A 66 -1.95 5.14 -8.80
CA VAL A 66 -0.98 4.72 -9.80
C VAL A 66 -1.56 4.83 -11.20
N ASP A 67 -2.78 4.34 -11.42
CA ASP A 67 -3.44 4.40 -12.73
C ASP A 67 -3.67 5.86 -13.20
N THR A 68 -4.05 6.74 -12.26
CA THR A 68 -4.19 8.18 -12.53
C THR A 68 -2.85 8.84 -12.90
N LEU A 69 -1.74 8.44 -12.28
CA LEU A 69 -0.40 8.91 -12.62
C LEU A 69 0.11 8.34 -13.96
N VAL A 70 -0.44 7.22 -14.41
CA VAL A 70 -0.08 6.54 -15.66
C VAL A 70 -0.94 7.04 -16.84
N ALA A 71 -1.96 7.86 -16.59
CA ALA A 71 -2.79 8.48 -17.63
C ALA A 71 -1.96 9.24 -18.70
N PRO A 72 -2.40 9.23 -19.97
CA PRO A 72 -1.52 9.13 -21.13
C PRO A 72 -1.16 10.50 -21.73
N ASP A 73 -0.68 11.44 -20.92
CA ASP A 73 0.02 12.62 -21.49
C ASP A 73 1.50 12.34 -21.75
N ARG A 74 1.91 11.07 -21.55
CA ARG A 74 3.15 10.53 -22.07
C ARG A 74 2.91 10.18 -23.53
N GLU A 75 3.14 11.16 -24.42
CA GLU A 75 3.50 10.88 -25.81
C GLU A 75 4.41 9.64 -25.83
N PRO A 76 4.14 8.63 -26.65
CA PRO A 76 5.00 7.46 -26.77
C PRO A 76 6.31 7.90 -27.42
N THR A 77 7.20 8.50 -26.63
CA THR A 77 8.59 8.70 -27.02
C THR A 77 9.17 7.31 -27.13
N THR A 78 9.16 6.81 -28.37
CA THR A 78 9.74 5.54 -28.73
C THR A 78 11.18 5.59 -28.24
N VAL A 79 11.59 4.63 -27.40
CA VAL A 79 12.93 4.60 -26.75
C VAL A 79 14.07 4.83 -27.76
N THR A 80 13.83 4.51 -29.03
CA THR A 80 14.71 4.76 -30.17
C THR A 80 15.02 6.24 -30.43
N ASP A 81 14.11 7.17 -30.13
CA ASP A 81 14.32 8.63 -30.28
C ASP A 81 15.22 9.22 -29.18
N LEU A 82 15.36 8.52 -28.05
CA LEU A 82 16.23 8.92 -26.95
C LEU A 82 17.66 8.40 -27.11
N LEU A 83 17.90 7.53 -28.08
CA LEU A 83 19.23 7.01 -28.35
C LEU A 83 20.00 7.99 -29.26
N PRO A 84 21.25 8.34 -28.92
CA PRO A 84 22.06 9.17 -29.80
C PRO A 84 22.21 8.49 -31.16
N GLN A 85 21.85 9.20 -32.23
CA GLN A 85 21.88 8.60 -33.56
C GLN A 85 23.28 8.10 -33.91
N PRO A 86 23.40 6.86 -34.44
CA PRO A 86 24.68 6.30 -34.80
C PRO A 86 25.32 7.16 -35.90
N LYS A 87 26.53 7.69 -35.64
CA LYS A 87 27.31 8.47 -36.61
C LYS A 87 27.47 7.66 -37.90
N ARG A 88 26.81 8.11 -38.98
CA ARG A 88 27.01 7.59 -40.34
C ARG A 88 28.49 7.70 -40.69
N ARG A 89 29.21 6.56 -40.64
CA ARG A 89 30.54 6.45 -41.27
C ARG A 89 30.34 6.55 -42.78
N ARG A 90 30.77 7.67 -43.37
CA ARG A 90 30.98 7.74 -44.83
C ARG A 90 31.98 6.65 -45.20
N ARG A 91 31.52 5.66 -45.96
CA ARG A 91 32.40 4.69 -46.60
C ARG A 91 32.97 5.40 -47.83
N SER A 92 34.22 5.82 -47.74
CA SER A 92 35.02 6.26 -48.88
C SER A 92 35.75 5.04 -49.42
N ALA A 93 35.44 4.65 -50.65
CA ALA A 93 36.23 3.92 -51.66
C ALA A 93 35.26 3.17 -52.59
#